data_AF-A0A4V6DFD8-F1
#
_entry.id   AF-A0A4V6DFD8-F1
#
_cell.length_a   1.000
_cell.length_b   1.000
_cell.length_c   1.000
_cell.angle_alpha   90.00
_cell.angle_beta   90.00
_cell.angle_gamma   90.00
#
_symmetry.space_group_name_H-M   'P 1'
#
loop_
_entity.id
_entity.type
_entity.pdbx_description
1 polymer ?
#
loop_
_entity_poly.entity_id
_entity_poly.type
_entity_poly.pdbx_seq_one_letter_code
_entity_poly.pdbx_strand_id
1 'polypeptide(L)'
;MQPSQAYYDLAASTGCLETTITQNGSVFNCLQSVESNILQNASAFVSMGTRWGQWAFLPVTDGKLITERPTKQLSEARVNGLAILAGNNANEGTLFIPPDVQTRDDFLARIRLNYPLLTEENITSIMKLYEIEEMPPMGSLYSTNGVTPPHATSLSGVASGWLQAAYNLYAEATFVCPAMFLADAFSNRSEPSPTARQAWRYQYSPPPAFHDDDLDVLMKSVQGTNDTDGADESTGFRIAFQSIWGRFIIDGDPTLHEDTVSSVRQIGEDVSAAHKSQWLPWGKRREVSSLNNSDHPMLNLNLTRPIRGVTDFQIVDGFAWEGGRGDRCRIWAELGSWVPA
;
A
#
# COMPACT_ATOMS: atom_id res chain seq x y z
N MET A 1 -1.40 -19.82 4.83
CA MET A 1 -0.65 -21.08 5.05
C MET A 1 0.36 -20.78 6.15
N GLN A 2 0.63 -21.69 7.10
CA GLN A 2 1.72 -21.46 8.06
C GLN A 2 3.06 -21.48 7.30
N PRO A 3 4.02 -20.58 7.53
CA PRO A 3 5.28 -20.55 6.77
C PRO A 3 6.05 -21.89 6.77
N SER A 4 5.98 -22.63 7.88
CA SER A 4 6.56 -23.97 7.96
C SER A 4 5.96 -24.98 6.98
N GLN A 5 4.68 -24.82 6.64
CA GLN A 5 4.01 -25.72 5.69
C GLN A 5 4.58 -25.56 4.28
N ALA A 6 4.87 -24.34 3.83
CA ALA A 6 5.49 -24.11 2.52
C ALA A 6 6.88 -24.75 2.40
N TYR A 7 7.67 -24.74 3.49
CA TYR A 7 8.95 -25.45 3.55
C TYR A 7 8.77 -26.97 3.38
N TYR A 8 7.78 -27.56 4.06
CA TYR A 8 7.52 -29.00 3.94
C TYR A 8 6.90 -29.37 2.59
N ASP A 9 6.05 -28.54 2.01
CA ASP A 9 5.50 -28.77 0.68
C ASP A 9 6.62 -28.72 -0.39
N LEU A 10 7.57 -27.78 -0.27
CA LEU A 10 8.77 -27.74 -1.11
C LEU A 10 9.61 -29.01 -0.98
N ALA A 11 9.84 -29.45 0.26
CA ALA A 11 10.57 -30.68 0.53
C ALA A 11 9.85 -31.91 -0.02
N ALA A 12 8.52 -31.97 0.04
CA ALA A 12 7.72 -33.03 -0.55
C ALA A 12 7.88 -33.06 -2.08
N SER A 13 7.73 -31.89 -2.73
CA SER A 13 7.84 -31.74 -4.19
C SER A 13 9.22 -32.05 -4.76
N THR A 14 10.25 -32.13 -3.91
CA THR A 14 11.63 -32.44 -4.29
C THR A 14 12.09 -33.83 -3.85
N GLY A 15 11.22 -34.61 -3.20
CA GLY A 15 11.55 -35.94 -2.66
C GLY A 15 12.33 -35.90 -1.34
N CYS A 16 12.56 -34.71 -0.76
CA CYS A 16 13.33 -34.54 0.48
C CYS A 16 12.56 -34.83 1.78
N LEU A 17 11.30 -35.29 1.70
CA LEU A 17 10.52 -35.80 2.83
C LEU A 17 10.44 -37.33 2.91
N GLU A 18 11.18 -38.05 2.08
CA GLU A 18 11.22 -39.51 2.19
C GLU A 18 11.76 -39.96 3.57
N THR A 19 11.19 -41.05 4.10
CA THR A 19 11.52 -41.58 5.44
C THR A 19 12.99 -41.96 5.57
N THR A 20 13.60 -42.47 4.50
CA THR A 20 15.02 -42.82 4.43
C THR A 20 15.94 -41.61 4.64
N ILE A 21 15.53 -40.44 4.14
CA ILE A 21 16.26 -39.17 4.22
C ILE A 21 16.09 -38.55 5.60
N THR A 22 14.86 -38.50 6.10
CA THR A 22 14.53 -37.90 7.40
C THR A 22 15.04 -38.72 8.59
N GLN A 23 15.29 -40.02 8.43
CA GLN A 23 15.89 -40.87 9.48
C GLN A 23 17.42 -40.79 9.55
N ASN A 24 18.11 -40.56 8.42
CA ASN A 24 19.57 -40.60 8.35
C ASN A 24 20.22 -39.22 8.09
N GLY A 25 19.43 -38.16 8.01
CA GLY A 25 19.90 -36.81 7.70
C GLY A 25 18.85 -35.75 8.03
N SER A 26 19.03 -34.55 7.45
CA SER A 26 18.05 -33.47 7.57
C SER A 26 17.40 -33.19 6.21
N VAL A 27 16.14 -32.76 6.24
CA VAL A 27 15.41 -32.27 5.06
C VAL A 27 16.22 -31.17 4.35
N PHE A 28 16.84 -30.28 5.13
CA PHE A 28 17.68 -29.21 4.60
C PHE A 28 18.90 -29.71 3.83
N ASN A 29 19.62 -30.71 4.35
CA ASN A 29 20.79 -31.27 3.66
C ASN A 29 20.40 -31.92 2.32
N CYS A 30 19.24 -32.58 2.28
CA CYS A 30 18.69 -33.08 1.01
C CYS A 30 18.42 -31.93 0.04
N LEU A 31 17.71 -30.89 0.47
CA LEU A 31 17.39 -29.73 -0.36
C LEU A 31 18.65 -29.05 -0.93
N GLN A 32 19.75 -28.99 -0.17
CA GLN A 32 21.03 -28.45 -0.65
C GLN A 32 21.66 -29.24 -1.80
N SER A 33 21.28 -30.52 -1.96
CA SER A 33 21.77 -31.39 -3.04
C SER A 33 20.86 -31.45 -4.26
N VAL A 34 19.65 -30.88 -4.18
CA VAL A 34 18.69 -30.85 -5.28
C VAL A 34 19.16 -29.87 -6.36
N GLU A 35 19.04 -30.27 -7.63
CA GLU A 35 19.36 -29.38 -8.75
C GLU A 35 18.49 -28.11 -8.75
N SER A 36 19.10 -26.98 -9.11
CA SER A 36 18.44 -25.67 -9.01
C SER A 36 17.14 -25.56 -9.82
N ASN A 37 17.06 -26.16 -11.01
CA ASN A 37 15.86 -26.20 -11.83
C ASN A 37 14.71 -26.97 -11.16
N ILE A 38 15.01 -28.05 -10.44
CA ILE A 38 14.01 -28.82 -9.68
C ILE A 38 13.51 -27.99 -8.50
N LEU A 39 14.41 -27.32 -7.76
CA LEU A 39 14.04 -26.42 -6.67
C LEU A 39 13.16 -25.25 -7.15
N GLN A 40 13.49 -24.63 -8.28
CA GLN A 40 12.70 -23.55 -8.86
C GLN A 40 11.30 -24.02 -9.27
N ASN A 41 11.19 -25.18 -9.95
CA ASN A 41 9.89 -25.75 -10.32
C ASN A 41 9.05 -26.12 -9.10
N ALA A 42 9.65 -26.72 -8.08
CA ALA A 42 8.97 -27.04 -6.83
C ALA A 42 8.51 -25.76 -6.10
N SER A 43 9.36 -24.74 -6.04
CA SER A 43 9.01 -23.43 -5.47
C SER A 43 7.84 -22.77 -6.19
N ALA A 44 7.83 -22.80 -7.53
CA ALA A 44 6.73 -22.29 -8.34
C ALA A 44 5.43 -23.07 -8.06
N PHE A 45 5.50 -24.41 -7.99
CA PHE A 45 4.35 -25.26 -7.70
C PHE A 45 3.74 -24.96 -6.32
N VAL A 46 4.57 -24.89 -5.27
CA VAL A 46 4.14 -24.54 -3.91
C VAL A 46 3.51 -23.14 -3.89
N SER A 47 4.14 -22.19 -4.57
CA SER A 47 3.64 -20.80 -4.66
C SER A 47 2.31 -20.71 -5.42
N MET A 48 2.11 -21.46 -6.49
CA MET A 48 0.83 -21.51 -7.21
C MET A 48 -0.26 -22.27 -6.44
N GLY A 49 0.13 -23.14 -5.51
CA GLY A 49 -0.79 -23.85 -4.61
C GLY A 49 -1.34 -22.99 -3.47
N THR A 50 -0.82 -21.78 -3.27
CA THR A 50 -1.39 -20.83 -2.30
C THR A 50 -2.69 -20.23 -2.81
N ARG A 51 -3.45 -19.61 -1.90
CA ARG A 51 -4.64 -18.85 -2.28
C ARG A 51 -4.22 -17.62 -3.08
N TRP A 52 -5.03 -17.19 -4.05
CA TRP A 52 -4.76 -15.99 -4.83
C TRP A 52 -4.48 -14.78 -3.92
N GLY A 53 -3.46 -13.98 -4.25
CA GLY A 53 -3.01 -12.88 -3.41
C GLY A 53 -2.45 -13.32 -2.05
N GLN A 54 -1.95 -14.56 -1.93
CA GLN A 54 -1.23 -15.04 -0.74
C GLN A 54 0.11 -15.65 -1.17
N TRP A 55 1.10 -15.55 -0.30
CA TRP A 55 2.49 -15.83 -0.63
C TRP A 55 3.00 -17.07 0.12
N ALA A 56 3.74 -17.95 -0.55
CA ALA A 56 4.23 -19.18 0.07
C ALA A 56 5.45 -18.95 0.97
N PHE A 57 6.42 -18.17 0.48
CA PHE A 57 7.67 -17.89 1.16
C PHE A 57 7.69 -16.41 1.58
N LEU A 58 7.49 -16.18 2.87
CA LEU A 58 7.35 -14.85 3.46
C LEU A 58 8.45 -14.59 4.51
N PRO A 59 8.79 -13.33 4.81
CA PRO A 59 9.58 -12.99 5.98
C PRO A 59 8.89 -13.47 7.26
N VAL A 60 9.61 -14.21 8.12
CA VAL A 60 9.09 -14.72 9.39
C VAL A 60 9.81 -14.10 10.57
N THR A 61 9.17 -14.11 11.74
CA THR A 61 9.85 -13.78 13.01
C THR A 61 10.88 -14.86 13.32
N ASP A 62 12.16 -14.55 13.13
CA ASP A 62 13.30 -15.46 13.32
C ASP A 62 13.97 -15.31 14.69
N GLY A 63 13.55 -14.31 15.49
CA GLY A 63 14.12 -14.01 16.80
C GLY A 63 15.53 -13.41 16.74
N LYS A 64 16.03 -13.08 15.54
CA LYS A 64 17.37 -12.52 15.31
C LYS A 64 17.29 -11.22 14.53
N LEU A 65 16.94 -11.28 13.25
CA LEU A 65 16.76 -10.11 12.40
C LEU A 65 15.37 -9.52 12.59
N ILE A 66 14.34 -10.36 12.55
CA ILE A 66 12.94 -9.99 12.78
C ILE A 66 12.54 -10.59 14.13
N THR A 67 12.56 -9.77 15.16
CA THR A 67 12.31 -10.21 16.54
C THR A 67 10.84 -10.16 16.92
N GLU A 68 10.03 -9.33 16.25
CA GLU A 68 8.60 -9.19 16.48
C GLU A 68 7.85 -8.80 15.19
N ARG A 69 6.51 -8.88 15.22
CA ARG A 69 5.65 -8.46 14.12
C ARG A 69 5.85 -6.96 13.79
N PRO A 70 5.90 -6.56 12.51
CA PRO A 70 6.08 -5.16 12.12
C PRO A 70 5.08 -4.20 12.78
N THR A 71 3.80 -4.57 12.87
CA THR A 71 2.77 -3.71 13.49
C THR A 71 3.08 -3.37 14.96
N LYS A 72 3.65 -4.32 15.72
CA LYS A 72 4.06 -4.09 17.11
C LYS A 72 5.27 -3.17 17.20
N GLN A 73 6.29 -3.40 16.38
CA GLN A 73 7.50 -2.56 16.36
C GLN A 73 7.19 -1.12 15.92
N LEU A 74 6.36 -0.95 14.89
CA LEU A 74 5.96 0.35 14.37
C LEU A 74 5.09 1.12 15.36
N SER A 75 4.16 0.46 16.06
CA SER A 75 3.34 1.12 17.10
C SER A 75 4.16 1.69 18.26
N GLU A 76 5.33 1.10 18.52
CA GLU A 76 6.27 1.54 19.55
C GLU A 76 7.32 2.51 19.00
N ALA A 77 7.18 2.97 17.75
CA ALA A 77 8.13 3.84 17.05
C ALA A 77 9.58 3.31 17.06
N ARG A 78 9.76 1.98 17.09
CA ARG A 78 11.07 1.31 16.99
C ARG A 78 11.53 1.23 15.54
N VAL A 79 11.88 2.40 14.98
CA VAL A 79 12.37 2.55 13.61
C VAL A 79 13.80 3.06 13.58
N ASN A 80 14.54 2.65 12.56
CA ASN A 80 15.88 3.17 12.27
C ASN A 80 15.79 4.14 11.08
N GLY A 81 16.26 5.37 11.25
CA GLY A 81 16.23 6.41 10.23
C GLY A 81 15.85 7.78 10.78
N LEU A 82 16.14 8.81 9.99
CA LEU A 82 15.80 10.20 10.31
C LEU A 82 14.50 10.65 9.65
N ALA A 83 14.19 10.11 8.48
CA ALA A 83 13.02 10.51 7.69
C ALA A 83 12.44 9.32 6.91
N ILE A 84 11.15 9.38 6.60
CA ILE A 84 10.47 8.44 5.70
C ILE A 84 9.53 9.17 4.73
N LEU A 85 9.54 8.75 3.46
CA LEU A 85 8.52 9.09 2.47
C LEU A 85 7.75 7.80 2.16
N ALA A 86 6.47 7.76 2.52
CA ALA A 86 5.63 6.57 2.38
C ALA A 86 4.49 6.79 1.38
N GLY A 87 4.51 6.03 0.29
CA GLY A 87 3.52 6.07 -0.79
C GLY A 87 2.53 4.91 -0.75
N ASN A 88 1.42 5.08 -1.46
CA ASN A 88 0.56 3.99 -1.91
C ASN A 88 -0.18 4.40 -3.19
N ASN A 89 -0.62 3.44 -3.97
CA ASN A 89 -1.44 3.69 -5.16
C ASN A 89 -2.93 3.64 -4.77
N ALA A 90 -3.82 4.25 -5.56
CA ALA A 90 -5.23 4.33 -5.22
C ALA A 90 -5.96 2.97 -5.31
N ASN A 91 -5.49 2.07 -6.18
CA ASN A 91 -6.09 0.75 -6.44
C ASN A 91 -5.08 -0.41 -6.23
N GLU A 92 -4.33 -0.39 -5.11
CA GLU A 92 -3.33 -1.42 -4.78
C GLU A 92 -3.88 -2.85 -4.82
N GLY A 93 -5.12 -3.06 -4.37
CA GLY A 93 -5.67 -4.39 -4.15
C GLY A 93 -6.20 -5.10 -5.39
N THR A 94 -6.32 -4.42 -6.53
CA THR A 94 -7.02 -4.97 -7.72
C THR A 94 -6.40 -6.26 -8.24
N LEU A 95 -5.07 -6.38 -8.24
CA LEU A 95 -4.37 -7.55 -8.80
C LEU A 95 -4.39 -8.76 -7.86
N PHE A 96 -4.79 -8.57 -6.60
CA PHE A 96 -4.60 -9.57 -5.53
C PHE A 96 -5.90 -10.20 -5.05
N ILE A 97 -7.02 -9.87 -5.69
CA ILE A 97 -8.33 -10.44 -5.39
C ILE A 97 -8.96 -10.92 -6.70
N PRO A 98 -9.45 -12.17 -6.76
CA PRO A 98 -10.17 -12.64 -7.94
C PRO A 98 -11.50 -11.87 -8.11
N PRO A 99 -11.96 -11.63 -9.35
CA PRO A 99 -13.15 -10.83 -9.63
C PRO A 99 -14.47 -11.61 -9.43
N ASP A 100 -14.57 -12.36 -8.33
CA ASP A 100 -15.70 -13.26 -8.02
C ASP A 100 -16.55 -12.79 -6.83
N VAL A 101 -16.27 -11.62 -6.25
CA VAL A 101 -17.01 -11.06 -5.12
C VAL A 101 -18.17 -10.18 -5.63
N GLN A 102 -19.39 -10.70 -5.60
CA GLN A 102 -20.57 -9.97 -6.11
C GLN A 102 -21.51 -9.50 -5.01
N THR A 103 -21.53 -10.21 -3.89
CA THR A 103 -22.45 -9.99 -2.78
C THR A 103 -21.70 -9.74 -1.46
N ARG A 104 -22.44 -9.27 -0.46
CA ARG A 104 -21.96 -9.14 0.92
C ARG A 104 -21.50 -10.48 1.49
N ASP A 105 -22.18 -11.57 1.13
CA ASP A 105 -21.84 -12.92 1.58
C ASP A 105 -20.55 -13.41 0.92
N ASP A 106 -20.34 -13.10 -0.37
CA ASP A 106 -19.06 -13.39 -1.05
C ASP A 106 -17.91 -12.62 -0.40
N PHE A 107 -18.14 -11.35 -0.03
CA PHE A 107 -17.15 -10.52 0.65
C PHE A 107 -16.78 -11.09 2.02
N LEU A 108 -17.79 -11.49 2.82
CA LEU A 108 -17.58 -12.18 4.10
C LEU A 108 -16.83 -13.51 3.92
N ALA A 109 -17.21 -14.31 2.91
CA ALA A 109 -16.51 -15.55 2.59
C ALA A 109 -15.05 -15.31 2.21
N ARG A 110 -14.77 -14.24 1.45
CA ARG A 110 -13.42 -13.81 1.08
C ARG A 110 -12.60 -13.40 2.30
N ILE A 111 -13.16 -12.66 3.26
CA ILE A 111 -12.48 -12.29 4.51
C ILE A 111 -12.08 -13.55 5.29
N ARG A 112 -13.03 -14.48 5.49
CA ARG A 112 -12.75 -15.76 6.20
C ARG A 112 -11.70 -16.59 5.48
N LEU A 113 -11.71 -16.56 4.14
CA LEU A 113 -10.72 -17.27 3.33
C LEU A 113 -9.33 -16.62 3.42
N ASN A 114 -9.21 -15.30 3.38
CA ASN A 114 -7.90 -14.64 3.37
C ASN A 114 -7.28 -14.54 4.78
N TYR A 115 -8.12 -14.40 5.81
CA TYR A 115 -7.68 -14.18 7.19
C TYR A 115 -8.27 -15.24 8.14
N PRO A 116 -7.86 -16.52 8.00
CA PRO A 116 -8.50 -17.64 8.69
C PRO A 116 -8.29 -17.66 10.21
N LEU A 117 -7.42 -16.79 10.75
CA LEU A 117 -7.18 -16.69 12.19
C LEU A 117 -8.07 -15.62 12.86
N LEU A 118 -8.80 -14.79 12.10
CA LEU A 118 -9.71 -13.81 12.68
C LEU A 118 -10.84 -14.49 13.46
N THR A 119 -11.18 -13.91 14.60
CA THR A 119 -12.39 -14.31 15.36
C THR A 119 -13.64 -13.71 14.71
N GLU A 120 -14.82 -14.22 15.05
CA GLU A 120 -16.09 -13.64 14.57
C GLU A 120 -16.29 -12.19 15.06
N GLU A 121 -15.74 -11.81 16.21
CA GLU A 121 -15.73 -10.43 16.69
C GLU A 121 -14.87 -9.51 15.80
N ASN A 122 -13.68 -9.98 15.42
CA ASN A 122 -12.81 -9.25 14.49
C ASN A 122 -13.51 -9.08 13.14
N ILE A 123 -14.12 -10.14 12.61
CA ILE A 123 -14.85 -10.12 11.35
C ILE A 123 -16.04 -9.15 11.43
N THR A 124 -16.81 -9.17 12.52
CA THR A 124 -17.93 -8.23 12.72
C THR A 124 -17.46 -6.77 12.67
N SER A 125 -16.31 -6.48 13.29
CA SER A 125 -15.73 -5.15 13.33
C SER A 125 -15.24 -4.68 11.95
N ILE A 126 -14.61 -5.58 11.18
CA ILE A 126 -14.24 -5.33 9.78
C ILE A 126 -15.49 -5.08 8.94
N MET A 127 -16.48 -5.97 8.99
CA MET A 127 -17.71 -5.85 8.18
C MET A 127 -18.41 -4.51 8.42
N LYS A 128 -18.44 -4.02 9.67
CA LYS A 128 -18.99 -2.70 9.98
C LYS A 128 -18.24 -1.54 9.31
N LEU A 129 -16.92 -1.62 9.22
CA LEU A 129 -16.08 -0.57 8.64
C LEU A 129 -16.07 -0.55 7.11
N TYR A 130 -16.39 -1.68 6.47
CA TYR A 130 -16.45 -1.84 5.01
C TYR A 130 -17.90 -2.03 4.49
N GLU A 131 -18.90 -1.75 5.32
CA GLU A 131 -20.30 -1.89 4.91
C GLU A 131 -20.62 -0.90 3.78
N ILE A 132 -21.37 -1.36 2.78
CA ILE A 132 -21.84 -0.52 1.67
C ILE A 132 -23.30 -0.16 1.95
N GLU A 133 -23.54 1.03 2.49
CA GLU A 133 -24.89 1.51 2.82
C GLU A 133 -25.74 1.74 1.56
N GLU A 134 -25.15 2.37 0.54
CA GLU A 134 -25.78 2.62 -0.75
C GLU A 134 -24.90 2.08 -1.88
N MET A 135 -25.47 1.18 -2.69
CA MET A 135 -24.78 0.64 -3.85
C MET A 135 -24.58 1.76 -4.88
N PRO A 136 -23.35 1.96 -5.38
CA PRO A 136 -23.11 2.96 -6.42
C PRO A 136 -23.91 2.63 -7.69
N PRO A 137 -24.29 3.64 -8.49
CA PRO A 137 -25.04 3.43 -9.73
C PRO A 137 -24.32 2.45 -10.67
N MET A 138 -25.05 1.46 -11.19
CA MET A 138 -24.50 0.51 -12.18
C MET A 138 -24.03 1.25 -13.44
N GLY A 139 -22.79 0.99 -13.86
CA GLY A 139 -22.30 1.29 -15.21
C GLY A 139 -21.39 2.51 -15.38
N SER A 140 -21.15 3.32 -14.34
CA SER A 140 -20.10 4.37 -14.40
C SER A 140 -19.04 4.11 -13.35
N LEU A 141 -17.91 3.56 -13.80
CA LEU A 141 -16.69 3.45 -13.00
C LEU A 141 -15.88 4.73 -13.17
N TYR A 142 -15.45 5.32 -12.06
CA TYR A 142 -14.63 6.52 -12.04
C TYR A 142 -13.82 6.58 -10.75
N SER A 143 -12.66 7.21 -10.82
CA SER A 143 -11.84 7.48 -9.64
C SER A 143 -12.60 8.36 -8.66
N THR A 144 -12.63 7.96 -7.39
CA THR A 144 -13.22 8.73 -6.30
C THR A 144 -12.45 10.02 -6.09
N ASN A 145 -13.12 11.04 -5.57
CA ASN A 145 -12.44 12.28 -5.17
C ASN A 145 -11.86 12.19 -3.75
N GLY A 146 -12.06 11.06 -3.06
CA GLY A 146 -11.62 10.76 -1.70
C GLY A 146 -12.26 11.57 -0.56
N VAL A 147 -13.10 12.56 -0.88
CA VAL A 147 -13.70 13.49 0.10
C VAL A 147 -15.20 13.25 0.27
N THR A 148 -15.93 12.98 -0.81
CA THR A 148 -17.39 12.77 -0.78
C THR A 148 -17.75 11.37 -1.28
N PRO A 149 -18.77 10.72 -0.73
CA PRO A 149 -19.25 9.43 -1.23
C PRO A 149 -19.62 9.49 -2.73
N PRO A 150 -19.50 8.37 -3.47
CA PRO A 150 -18.95 7.09 -3.02
C PRO A 150 -17.42 7.14 -2.83
N HIS A 151 -16.91 6.32 -1.91
CA HIS A 151 -15.48 6.21 -1.57
C HIS A 151 -14.87 4.93 -2.14
N ALA A 152 -13.54 4.78 -2.05
CA ALA A 152 -12.78 3.62 -2.50
C ALA A 152 -13.27 2.29 -1.89
N THR A 153 -14.02 2.33 -0.79
CA THR A 153 -14.70 1.17 -0.19
C THR A 153 -15.85 0.62 -1.03
N SER A 154 -16.38 1.38 -1.99
CA SER A 154 -17.51 0.94 -2.82
C SER A 154 -17.38 1.31 -4.30
N LEU A 155 -16.52 2.25 -4.69
CA LEU A 155 -16.32 2.62 -6.10
C LEU A 155 -14.86 2.98 -6.41
N SER A 156 -14.40 2.61 -7.61
CA SER A 156 -13.21 3.14 -8.25
C SER A 156 -13.40 3.19 -9.77
N GLY A 157 -12.36 3.57 -10.51
CA GLY A 157 -12.29 3.42 -11.96
C GLY A 157 -12.25 1.97 -12.45
N VAL A 158 -12.16 0.99 -11.53
CA VAL A 158 -11.89 -0.42 -11.82
C VAL A 158 -13.09 -1.31 -11.50
N ALA A 159 -13.72 -1.08 -10.34
CA ALA A 159 -14.83 -1.89 -9.87
C ALA A 159 -15.80 -1.07 -9.01
N SER A 160 -16.96 -1.65 -8.73
CA SER A 160 -18.00 -1.07 -7.89
C SER A 160 -18.62 -2.12 -6.98
N GLY A 161 -19.25 -1.70 -5.89
CA GLY A 161 -19.93 -2.59 -4.95
C GLY A 161 -18.96 -3.49 -4.18
N TRP A 162 -19.40 -4.71 -3.86
CA TRP A 162 -18.65 -5.64 -3.02
C TRP A 162 -17.32 -6.09 -3.62
N LEU A 163 -17.17 -6.09 -4.95
CA LEU A 163 -15.88 -6.34 -5.58
C LEU A 163 -14.87 -5.25 -5.24
N GLN A 164 -15.28 -3.98 -5.32
CA GLN A 164 -14.43 -2.87 -4.96
C GLN A 164 -14.14 -2.83 -3.45
N ALA A 165 -15.10 -3.20 -2.60
CA ALA A 165 -14.84 -3.38 -1.18
C ALA A 165 -13.77 -4.45 -0.91
N ALA A 166 -13.81 -5.57 -1.64
CA ALA A 166 -12.78 -6.60 -1.56
C ALA A 166 -11.40 -6.11 -1.99
N TYR A 167 -11.31 -5.37 -3.10
CA TYR A 167 -10.08 -4.73 -3.55
C TYR A 167 -9.54 -3.75 -2.51
N ASN A 168 -10.38 -2.84 -2.00
CA ASN A 168 -9.95 -1.84 -1.04
C ASN A 168 -9.58 -2.45 0.32
N LEU A 169 -10.28 -3.48 0.77
CA LEU A 169 -9.91 -4.19 2.00
C LEU A 169 -8.52 -4.81 1.89
N TYR A 170 -8.24 -5.49 0.78
CA TYR A 170 -6.92 -6.08 0.56
C TYR A 170 -5.84 -5.00 0.42
N ALA A 171 -6.13 -3.92 -0.31
CA ALA A 171 -5.27 -2.74 -0.44
C ALA A 171 -4.87 -2.18 0.93
N GLU A 172 -5.87 -1.97 1.80
CA GLU A 172 -5.66 -1.40 3.13
C GLU A 172 -4.92 -2.34 4.07
N ALA A 173 -5.30 -3.62 4.12
CA ALA A 173 -4.64 -4.60 4.98
C ALA A 173 -3.17 -4.84 4.59
N THR A 174 -2.84 -4.76 3.29
CA THR A 174 -1.55 -5.23 2.75
C THR A 174 -0.58 -4.10 2.39
N PHE A 175 -1.07 -2.95 1.93
CA PHE A 175 -0.23 -1.88 1.37
C PHE A 175 -0.49 -0.51 2.00
N VAL A 176 -1.74 -0.02 1.92
CA VAL A 176 -2.09 1.37 2.25
C VAL A 176 -1.96 1.65 3.74
N CYS A 177 -2.45 0.77 4.62
CA CYS A 177 -2.32 0.98 6.06
C CYS A 177 -0.89 0.74 6.58
N PRO A 178 -0.14 -0.28 6.10
CA PRO A 178 1.29 -0.37 6.38
C PRO A 178 2.08 0.91 6.02
N ALA A 179 1.78 1.58 4.90
CA ALA A 179 2.37 2.88 4.57
C ALA A 179 2.02 3.97 5.61
N MET A 180 0.80 3.96 6.14
CA MET A 180 0.39 4.85 7.24
C MET A 180 1.14 4.52 8.55
N PHE A 181 1.24 3.24 8.92
CA PHE A 181 1.94 2.81 10.15
C PHE A 181 3.42 3.21 10.13
N LEU A 182 4.06 3.14 8.95
CA LEU A 182 5.42 3.63 8.74
C LEU A 182 5.53 5.14 9.01
N ALA A 183 4.61 5.95 8.48
CA ALA A 183 4.60 7.38 8.73
C ALA A 183 4.30 7.74 10.20
N ASP A 184 3.40 7.01 10.85
CA ASP A 184 3.09 7.16 12.28
C ASP A 184 4.32 6.88 13.14
N ALA A 185 5.05 5.81 12.86
CA ALA A 185 6.26 5.42 13.60
C ALA A 185 7.39 6.46 13.53
N PHE A 186 7.47 7.22 12.43
CA PHE A 186 8.44 8.30 12.24
C PHE A 186 7.94 9.68 12.70
N SER A 187 6.64 9.84 12.95
CA SER A 187 6.05 11.10 13.42
C SER A 187 5.78 11.12 14.93
N ASN A 188 5.90 9.97 15.61
CA ASN A 188 5.63 9.83 17.04
C ASN A 188 6.54 10.75 17.88
N ARG A 189 5.89 11.69 18.59
CA ARG A 189 6.52 12.79 19.35
C ARG A 189 6.98 12.39 20.76
N SER A 190 6.79 11.14 21.14
CA SER A 190 7.01 10.65 22.51
C SER A 190 8.49 10.48 22.85
N GLU A 191 9.39 10.51 21.86
CA GLU A 191 10.84 10.39 22.06
C GLU A 191 11.52 11.77 22.11
N PRO A 192 12.23 12.13 23.19
CA PRO A 192 12.98 13.38 23.34
C PRO A 192 14.28 13.41 22.51
N SER A 193 14.29 12.77 21.33
CA SER A 193 15.45 12.72 20.44
C SER A 193 15.84 14.13 19.95
N PRO A 194 17.14 14.50 19.99
CA PRO A 194 17.63 15.81 19.55
C PRO A 194 17.44 16.08 18.04
N THR A 195 17.18 15.05 17.25
CA THR A 195 16.67 15.19 15.87
C THR A 195 15.28 14.57 15.82
N ALA A 196 14.25 15.41 15.72
CA ALA A 196 12.89 14.95 15.49
C ALA A 196 12.84 14.19 14.16
N ARG A 197 12.44 12.92 14.19
CA ARG A 197 12.18 12.13 12.98
C ARG A 197 11.06 12.79 12.18
N GLN A 198 11.11 12.62 10.87
CA GLN A 198 10.14 13.21 9.95
C GLN A 198 9.50 12.16 9.07
N ALA A 199 8.26 12.40 8.67
CA ALA A 199 7.53 11.52 7.78
C ALA A 199 6.75 12.36 6.79
N TRP A 200 6.58 11.85 5.58
CA TRP A 200 5.66 12.38 4.58
C TRP A 200 4.90 11.24 3.94
N ARG A 201 3.65 11.49 3.60
CA ARG A 201 2.76 10.54 2.94
C ARG A 201 2.32 11.09 1.61
N TYR A 202 2.27 10.23 0.59
CA TYR A 202 1.60 10.52 -0.67
C TYR A 202 0.66 9.38 -1.06
N GLN A 203 -0.32 9.69 -1.91
CA GLN A 203 -1.09 8.71 -2.67
C GLN A 203 -0.93 8.99 -4.16
N TYR A 204 -0.58 7.97 -4.94
CA TYR A 204 -0.62 8.00 -6.39
C TYR A 204 -2.04 7.69 -6.88
N SER A 205 -2.68 8.68 -7.50
CA SER A 205 -4.04 8.59 -8.01
C SER A 205 -4.22 8.72 -9.54
N PRO A 206 -3.18 8.96 -10.40
CA PRO A 206 -3.36 8.84 -11.85
C PRO A 206 -3.95 7.47 -12.23
N PRO A 207 -5.11 7.42 -12.92
CA PRO A 207 -5.75 6.15 -13.24
C PRO A 207 -4.91 5.30 -14.22
N PRO A 208 -4.91 3.96 -14.08
CA PRO A 208 -5.73 3.18 -13.17
C PRO A 208 -5.19 3.07 -11.73
N ALA A 209 -3.98 3.54 -11.45
CA ALA A 209 -3.34 3.52 -10.13
C ALA A 209 -3.30 2.13 -9.48
N PHE A 210 -2.98 1.11 -10.28
CA PHE A 210 -2.70 -0.23 -9.78
C PHE A 210 -1.39 -0.28 -9.00
N HIS A 211 -1.17 -1.39 -8.31
CA HIS A 211 0.11 -1.70 -7.70
C HIS A 211 1.26 -1.56 -8.73
N ASP A 212 2.35 -0.90 -8.33
CA ASP A 212 3.54 -0.58 -9.13
C ASP A 212 3.39 0.48 -10.25
N ASP A 213 2.19 1.01 -10.54
CA ASP A 213 2.02 2.04 -11.59
C ASP A 213 2.86 3.32 -11.34
N ASP A 214 3.13 3.66 -10.08
CA ASP A 214 3.94 4.82 -9.73
C ASP A 214 5.43 4.63 -10.03
N LEU A 215 5.93 3.39 -10.09
CA LEU A 215 7.32 3.10 -10.44
C LEU A 215 7.65 3.46 -11.89
N ASP A 216 6.70 3.25 -12.79
CA ASP A 216 6.85 3.51 -14.21
C ASP A 216 7.21 5.00 -14.44
N VAL A 217 6.53 5.91 -13.75
CA VAL A 217 6.80 7.35 -13.77
C VAL A 217 8.23 7.70 -13.32
N LEU A 218 8.77 6.97 -12.34
CA LEU A 218 10.13 7.20 -11.83
C LEU A 218 11.21 6.75 -12.80
N MET A 219 10.89 5.80 -13.69
CA MET A 219 11.82 5.25 -14.68
C MET A 219 11.72 5.96 -16.04
N LYS A 220 10.64 6.72 -16.28
CA LYS A 220 10.41 7.49 -17.51
C LYS A 220 11.36 8.66 -17.68
N SER A 221 11.68 8.98 -18.94
CA SER A 221 12.31 10.26 -19.27
C SER A 221 11.34 11.40 -18.99
N VAL A 222 11.81 12.44 -18.29
CA VAL A 222 11.04 13.68 -18.04
C VAL A 222 10.47 14.28 -19.32
N GLN A 223 11.20 14.14 -20.44
CA GLN A 223 10.85 14.69 -21.76
C GLN A 223 10.26 13.65 -22.73
N GLY A 224 10.09 12.40 -22.31
CA GLY A 224 9.58 11.32 -23.16
C GLY A 224 8.11 11.53 -23.51
N THR A 225 7.76 11.41 -24.79
CA THR A 225 6.37 11.54 -25.31
C THR A 225 5.75 10.23 -25.73
N ASN A 226 6.48 9.11 -25.60
CA ASN A 226 6.10 7.84 -26.21
C ASN A 226 5.97 6.77 -25.13
N ASP A 227 4.84 6.76 -24.43
CA ASP A 227 4.43 5.57 -23.71
C ASP A 227 3.32 4.83 -24.43
N THR A 228 3.48 3.50 -24.37
CA THR A 228 2.58 2.51 -24.95
C THR A 228 1.81 1.74 -23.87
N ASP A 229 2.03 2.06 -22.58
CA ASP A 229 1.44 1.38 -21.41
C ASP A 229 0.08 1.95 -20.96
N GLY A 230 -0.30 3.13 -21.44
CA GLY A 230 -1.58 3.76 -21.13
C GLY A 230 -1.58 4.64 -19.88
N ALA A 231 -0.43 4.86 -19.24
CA ALA A 231 -0.27 5.80 -18.13
C ALA A 231 0.12 7.19 -18.72
N ASP A 232 -0.88 8.05 -18.90
CA ASP A 232 -0.80 9.37 -19.54
C ASP A 232 -0.29 10.46 -18.55
N GLU A 233 0.75 10.18 -17.73
CA GLU A 233 1.28 11.22 -16.84
C GLU A 233 1.82 12.38 -17.67
N SER A 234 1.42 13.59 -17.33
CA SER A 234 1.86 14.79 -18.00
C SER A 234 3.34 15.09 -17.69
N THR A 235 3.94 15.97 -18.50
CA THR A 235 5.33 16.40 -18.27
C THR A 235 5.49 17.06 -16.90
N GLY A 236 4.53 17.87 -16.45
CA GLY A 236 4.57 18.46 -15.11
C GLY A 236 4.51 17.43 -14.00
N PHE A 237 3.73 16.35 -14.18
CA PHE A 237 3.65 15.24 -13.23
C PHE A 237 5.02 14.57 -13.09
N ARG A 238 5.64 14.19 -14.22
CA ARG A 238 6.97 13.55 -14.23
C ARG A 238 8.03 14.44 -13.57
N ILE A 239 8.08 15.73 -13.93
CA ILE A 239 9.00 16.69 -13.31
C ILE A 239 8.82 16.70 -11.80
N ALA A 240 7.59 16.85 -11.33
CA ALA A 240 7.30 17.00 -9.91
C ALA A 240 7.56 15.71 -9.12
N PHE A 241 7.06 14.56 -9.59
CA PHE A 241 7.17 13.31 -8.86
C PHE A 241 8.61 12.77 -8.80
N GLN A 242 9.37 12.86 -9.90
CA GLN A 242 10.80 12.51 -9.88
C GLN A 242 11.60 13.48 -9.00
N SER A 243 11.26 14.78 -9.00
CA SER A 243 11.91 15.77 -8.13
C SER A 243 11.61 15.51 -6.64
N ILE A 244 10.38 15.12 -6.29
CA ILE A 244 9.98 14.74 -4.93
C ILE A 244 10.90 13.64 -4.40
N TRP A 245 11.06 12.54 -5.17
CA TRP A 245 11.93 11.44 -4.77
C TRP A 245 13.41 11.82 -4.76
N GLY A 246 13.90 12.54 -5.78
CA GLY A 246 15.29 13.01 -5.83
C GLY A 246 15.65 13.88 -4.65
N ARG A 247 14.75 14.78 -4.23
CA ARG A 247 14.93 15.64 -3.07
C ARG A 247 14.88 14.86 -1.76
N PHE A 248 13.96 13.91 -1.62
CA PHE A 248 13.95 13.05 -0.44
C PHE A 248 15.27 12.27 -0.29
N ILE A 249 15.83 11.76 -1.40
CA ILE A 249 17.10 11.03 -1.40
C ILE A 249 18.28 11.93 -0.99
N ILE A 250 18.32 13.17 -1.46
CA ILE A 250 19.46 14.09 -1.22
C ILE A 250 19.33 14.80 0.13
N ASP A 251 18.15 15.34 0.42
CA ASP A 251 17.91 16.29 1.52
C ASP A 251 17.14 15.66 2.70
N GLY A 252 16.54 14.48 2.53
CA GLY A 252 15.60 13.90 3.50
C GLY A 252 14.26 14.65 3.59
N ASP A 253 14.01 15.59 2.67
CA ASP A 253 12.80 16.43 2.59
C ASP A 253 12.24 16.33 1.15
N PRO A 254 11.03 15.78 0.95
CA PRO A 254 10.45 15.56 -0.37
C PRO A 254 9.81 16.81 -1.00
N THR A 255 9.72 17.92 -0.26
CA THR A 255 8.94 19.10 -0.68
C THR A 255 9.64 19.88 -1.77
N LEU A 256 8.91 20.30 -2.81
CA LEU A 256 9.46 21.02 -3.96
C LEU A 256 9.87 22.46 -3.62
N HIS A 257 10.95 22.91 -4.24
CA HIS A 257 11.37 24.31 -4.24
C HIS A 257 10.53 25.15 -5.22
N GLU A 258 10.49 26.47 -4.99
CA GLU A 258 9.67 27.41 -5.77
C GLU A 258 10.06 27.45 -7.26
N ASP A 259 11.32 27.18 -7.61
CA ASP A 259 11.81 27.11 -8.99
C ASP A 259 11.18 25.94 -9.77
N THR A 260 11.07 24.78 -9.13
CA THR A 260 10.46 23.58 -9.71
C THR A 260 8.96 23.78 -9.85
N VAL A 261 8.30 24.30 -8.80
CA VAL A 261 6.86 24.63 -8.82
C VAL A 261 6.56 25.65 -9.91
N SER A 262 7.36 26.71 -10.02
CA SER A 262 7.21 27.74 -11.05
C SER A 262 7.42 27.20 -12.45
N SER A 263 8.40 26.31 -12.65
CA SER A 263 8.67 25.68 -13.95
C SER A 263 7.50 24.81 -14.41
N VAL A 264 6.90 24.04 -13.50
CA VAL A 264 5.70 23.23 -13.80
C VAL A 264 4.48 24.13 -14.04
N ARG A 265 4.33 25.22 -13.29
CA ARG A 265 3.26 26.20 -13.52
C ARG A 265 3.37 26.88 -14.88
N GLN A 266 4.57 27.14 -15.38
CA GLN A 266 4.79 27.75 -16.69
C GLN A 266 4.31 26.88 -17.86
N ILE A 267 4.25 25.55 -17.68
CA ILE A 267 3.67 24.63 -18.67
C ILE A 267 2.17 24.37 -18.45
N GLY A 268 1.53 25.08 -17.51
CA GLY A 268 0.08 25.07 -17.31
C GLY A 268 -0.45 24.01 -16.33
N GLU A 269 0.41 23.47 -15.46
CA GLU A 269 0.04 22.43 -14.50
C GLU A 269 0.23 22.90 -13.05
N ASP A 270 -0.49 22.32 -12.08
CA ASP A 270 -0.42 22.74 -10.68
C ASP A 270 0.14 21.63 -9.76
N VAL A 271 1.34 21.90 -9.24
CA VAL A 271 2.03 21.07 -8.25
C VAL A 271 2.33 21.85 -6.97
N SER A 272 1.66 22.99 -6.76
CA SER A 272 1.90 23.89 -5.64
C SER A 272 1.67 23.23 -4.27
N ALA A 273 0.81 22.21 -4.21
CA ALA A 273 0.60 21.40 -3.02
C ALA A 273 1.88 20.69 -2.54
N ALA A 274 2.81 20.34 -3.43
CA ALA A 274 4.07 19.70 -3.06
C ALA A 274 5.12 20.69 -2.51
N HIS A 275 4.85 22.00 -2.52
CA HIS A 275 5.75 23.00 -1.95
C HIS A 275 5.84 22.89 -0.43
N LYS A 276 6.99 23.26 0.15
CA LYS A 276 7.26 23.15 1.61
C LYS A 276 6.29 23.92 2.51
N SER A 277 5.73 25.02 2.01
CA SER A 277 4.69 25.77 2.73
C SER A 277 3.33 25.08 2.73
N GLN A 278 3.13 24.09 1.86
CA GLN A 278 1.87 23.37 1.70
C GLN A 278 1.92 21.97 2.29
N TRP A 279 2.88 21.14 1.86
CA TRP A 279 3.07 19.76 2.29
C TRP A 279 3.91 19.66 3.56
N LEU A 280 3.23 19.76 4.70
CA LEU A 280 3.89 19.62 5.99
C LEU A 280 4.24 18.15 6.29
N PRO A 281 5.24 17.90 7.15
CA PRO A 281 5.49 16.54 7.64
C PRO A 281 4.24 15.95 8.31
N TRP A 282 4.05 14.64 8.13
CA TRP A 282 3.05 13.84 8.82
C TRP A 282 3.16 14.02 10.34
N GLY A 283 2.02 14.12 11.00
CA GLY A 283 1.90 14.47 12.41
C GLY A 283 2.01 15.97 12.71
N LYS A 284 2.17 16.87 11.72
CA LYS A 284 2.24 18.33 11.92
C LYS A 284 0.97 19.04 11.43
N ARG A 285 0.59 20.11 12.13
CA ARG A 285 -0.58 20.96 11.82
C ARG A 285 -0.13 22.36 11.43
N ARG A 286 -0.96 23.08 10.67
CA ARG A 286 -0.79 24.52 10.47
C ARG A 286 -1.23 25.25 11.74
N GLU A 287 -0.49 26.28 12.11
CA GLU A 287 -0.80 27.11 13.27
C GLU A 287 -2.05 28.00 13.03
N VAL A 288 -2.51 28.14 11.79
CA VAL A 288 -3.64 29.02 11.42
C VAL A 288 -4.84 28.19 10.93
N SER A 289 -6.03 28.58 11.40
CA SER A 289 -7.35 27.98 11.19
C SER A 289 -7.84 27.97 9.73
N SER A 290 -7.15 27.26 8.84
CA SER A 290 -7.72 26.84 7.55
C SER A 290 -8.58 25.59 7.73
N LEU A 291 -9.65 25.46 6.95
CA LEU A 291 -10.62 24.35 6.99
C LEU A 291 -10.02 22.95 6.77
N ASN A 292 -8.73 22.84 6.41
CA ASN A 292 -7.99 21.59 6.19
C ASN A 292 -6.82 21.43 7.20
N ASN A 293 -7.06 21.66 8.50
CA ASN A 293 -6.02 21.57 9.54
C ASN A 293 -5.89 20.16 10.14
N SER A 294 -5.60 19.16 9.31
CA SER A 294 -5.27 17.82 9.76
C SER A 294 -3.80 17.71 10.18
N ASP A 295 -3.49 16.88 11.18
CA ASP A 295 -2.14 16.40 11.47
C ASP A 295 -1.70 15.24 10.58
N HIS A 296 -2.53 14.82 9.62
CA HIS A 296 -2.22 13.75 8.67
C HIS A 296 -2.16 14.30 7.23
N PRO A 297 -1.32 15.33 6.94
CA PRO A 297 -1.21 15.87 5.59
C PRO A 297 -0.65 14.83 4.63
N MET A 298 -1.47 14.42 3.66
CA MET A 298 -1.07 13.52 2.58
C MET A 298 -1.08 14.27 1.26
N LEU A 299 -0.01 14.16 0.48
CA LEU A 299 0.01 14.67 -0.89
C LEU A 299 -0.74 13.69 -1.79
N ASN A 300 -1.89 14.09 -2.29
CA ASN A 300 -2.60 13.35 -3.34
C ASN A 300 -2.02 13.78 -4.69
N LEU A 301 -1.35 12.86 -5.37
CA LEU A 301 -0.85 13.03 -6.72
C LEU A 301 -2.01 12.70 -7.66
N ASN A 302 -2.60 13.68 -8.33
CA ASN A 302 -3.78 13.47 -9.17
C ASN A 302 -3.67 14.20 -10.51
N LEU A 303 -4.53 13.79 -11.45
CA LEU A 303 -4.71 14.42 -12.76
C LEU A 303 -6.13 14.96 -12.88
N THR A 304 -6.29 16.08 -13.56
CA THR A 304 -7.60 16.71 -13.81
C THR A 304 -8.55 15.87 -14.67
N ARG A 305 -8.04 14.90 -15.48
CA ARG A 305 -8.80 13.89 -16.24
C ARG A 305 -7.95 12.63 -16.49
N PRO A 306 -8.53 11.41 -16.56
CA PRO A 306 -7.78 10.17 -16.75
C PRO A 306 -7.11 10.00 -18.12
N ILE A 307 -7.46 10.80 -19.13
CA ILE A 307 -6.84 10.79 -20.46
C ILE A 307 -6.37 12.21 -20.76
N ARG A 308 -5.08 12.42 -21.00
CA ARG A 308 -4.46 13.75 -21.21
C ARG A 308 -4.78 14.78 -20.11
N GLY A 309 -4.85 14.34 -18.86
CA GLY A 309 -5.04 15.24 -17.72
C GLY A 309 -3.80 16.09 -17.46
N VAL A 310 -4.00 17.33 -17.00
CA VAL A 310 -2.93 18.11 -16.38
C VAL A 310 -2.82 17.76 -14.90
N THR A 311 -1.61 17.84 -14.36
CA THR A 311 -1.37 17.62 -12.92
C THR A 311 -2.14 18.59 -12.06
N ASP A 312 -2.77 18.05 -11.00
CA ASP A 312 -3.44 18.80 -9.94
C ASP A 312 -3.14 18.12 -8.60
N PHE A 313 -2.00 18.47 -8.00
CA PHE A 313 -1.63 17.96 -6.69
C PHE A 313 -2.39 18.67 -5.58
N GLN A 314 -2.81 17.92 -4.57
CA GLN A 314 -3.59 18.45 -3.46
C GLN A 314 -3.09 17.92 -2.12
N ILE A 315 -3.15 18.75 -1.08
CA ILE A 315 -2.98 18.26 0.30
C ILE A 315 -4.34 17.87 0.85
N VAL A 316 -4.45 16.62 1.25
CA VAL A 316 -5.67 16.02 1.79
C VAL A 316 -5.42 15.53 3.22
N ASP A 317 -6.51 15.35 3.98
CA ASP A 317 -6.45 14.70 5.29
C ASP A 317 -6.37 13.18 5.11
N GLY A 318 -5.17 12.62 5.20
CA GLY A 318 -4.94 11.19 5.01
C GLY A 318 -5.65 10.28 6.03
N PHE A 319 -6.07 10.80 7.18
CA PHE A 319 -6.85 10.04 8.16
C PHE A 319 -8.34 10.00 7.77
N ALA A 320 -8.92 11.14 7.38
CA ALA A 320 -10.31 11.21 6.95
C ALA A 320 -10.56 10.72 5.51
N TRP A 321 -9.50 10.61 4.71
CA TRP A 321 -9.52 10.22 3.29
C TRP A 321 -10.31 8.94 3.04
N GLU A 322 -11.02 8.87 1.91
CA GLU A 322 -11.83 7.72 1.49
C GLU A 322 -12.77 7.20 2.58
N GLY A 323 -13.51 8.13 3.21
CA GLY A 323 -14.55 7.80 4.19
C GLY A 323 -13.98 7.24 5.49
N GLY A 324 -12.94 7.87 6.04
CA GLY A 324 -12.36 7.49 7.34
C GLY A 324 -11.36 6.33 7.25
N ARG A 325 -10.48 6.32 6.23
CA ARG A 325 -9.41 5.31 6.09
C ARG A 325 -8.58 5.14 7.36
N GLY A 326 -8.32 6.21 8.12
CA GLY A 326 -7.58 6.16 9.37
C GLY A 326 -8.18 5.20 10.41
N ASP A 327 -9.51 5.17 10.52
CA ASP A 327 -10.20 4.22 11.42
C ASP A 327 -10.05 2.77 10.94
N ARG A 328 -10.09 2.56 9.61
CA ARG A 328 -9.83 1.24 9.00
C ARG A 328 -8.38 0.81 9.19
N CYS A 329 -7.42 1.73 9.10
CA CYS A 329 -6.02 1.41 9.36
C CYS A 329 -5.76 1.10 10.85
N ARG A 330 -6.42 1.79 11.78
CA ARG A 330 -6.30 1.48 13.21
C ARG A 330 -6.71 0.04 13.53
N ILE A 331 -7.84 -0.44 13.00
CA ILE A 331 -8.24 -1.84 13.24
C ILE A 331 -7.23 -2.82 12.65
N TRP A 332 -6.63 -2.55 11.48
CA TRP A 332 -5.60 -3.44 10.90
C TRP A 332 -4.31 -3.47 11.74
N ALA A 333 -3.92 -2.36 12.36
CA ALA A 333 -2.80 -2.34 13.30
C ALA A 333 -3.07 -3.24 14.52
N GLU A 334 -4.27 -3.11 15.11
CA GLU A 334 -4.72 -3.93 16.24
C GLU A 334 -4.79 -5.41 15.85
N LEU A 335 -5.34 -5.72 14.68
CA LEU A 335 -5.53 -7.08 14.18
C LEU A 335 -4.24 -7.77 13.71
N GLY A 336 -3.07 -7.14 13.80
CA GLY A 336 -1.82 -7.71 13.28
C GLY A 336 -1.42 -9.07 13.88
N SER A 337 -2.03 -9.56 14.97
CA SER A 337 -1.75 -10.91 15.53
C SER A 337 -2.53 -12.01 14.83
N TRP A 338 -3.60 -11.61 14.15
CA TRP A 338 -4.55 -12.48 13.48
C TRP A 338 -4.37 -12.44 11.96
N VAL A 339 -3.57 -11.51 11.45
CA VAL A 339 -3.13 -11.50 10.05
C VAL A 339 -1.88 -12.38 9.95
N PRO A 340 -1.92 -13.50 9.20
CA PRO A 340 -0.76 -14.35 9.01
C PRO A 340 0.42 -13.56 8.43
N ALA A 341 1.61 -13.74 9.02
CA ALA A 341 2.86 -13.23 8.49
C ALA A 341 3.46 -14.16 7.45
#